data_AF-A0A0A0M9S2-F1
#
_entry.id   AF-A0A0A0M9S2-F1
#
_cell.length_a   1.000
_cell.length_b   1.000
_cell.length_c   1.000
_cell.angle_alpha   90.00
_cell.angle_beta   90.00
_cell.angle_gamma   90.00
#
_symmetry.space_group_name_H-M   'P 1'
#
loop_
_entity.id
_entity.type
_entity.pdbx_description
1 polymer ?
#
loop_
_entity_poly.entity_id
_entity_poly.type
_entity_poly.pdbx_seq_one_letter_code
_entity_poly.pdbx_strand_id
1 'polypeptide(L)'
;MQELISLLARDLDPSMKIITTRLDNDDMLLPDFVERIQASARDTDKGVIDARGLRVDTRTRKIYRDTAYQKVPSPFLSVVEEKAGKRCRLMTAYYDQHSLMHRHLPLIKLEFPGWVQLIHESNKVMARSPAEVDTRGQPLDYDYETFMKSLHRTPTQAYPAE
;
A
#
# COMPACT_ATOMS: atom_id res chain seq x y z
N MET A 1 -13.44 8.51 11.56
CA MET A 1 -13.46 7.22 10.85
C MET A 1 -14.86 6.63 10.70
N GLN A 2 -15.62 6.35 11.77
CA GLN A 2 -16.96 5.74 11.64
C GLN A 2 -17.97 6.59 10.84
N GLU A 3 -17.90 7.91 10.98
CA GLU A 3 -18.75 8.84 10.21
C GLU A 3 -18.42 8.80 8.71
N LEU A 4 -17.14 8.80 8.34
CA LEU A 4 -16.70 8.64 6.94
C LEU A 4 -17.17 7.30 6.36
N ILE A 5 -17.01 6.20 7.10
CA ILE A 5 -17.51 4.87 6.67
C ILE A 5 -19.02 4.91 6.45
N SER A 6 -19.76 5.60 7.33
CA SER A 6 -21.22 5.71 7.22
C SER A 6 -21.64 6.55 6.01
N LEU A 7 -20.90 7.62 5.68
CA LEU A 7 -21.10 8.41 4.47
C LEU A 7 -20.85 7.56 3.21
N LEU A 8 -19.71 6.86 3.14
CA LEU A 8 -19.37 5.96 2.04
C LEU A 8 -20.43 4.87 1.86
N ALA A 9 -20.86 4.25 2.96
CA ALA A 9 -21.88 3.22 2.93
C ALA A 9 -23.25 3.75 2.49
N ARG A 10 -23.55 5.04 2.67
CA ARG A 10 -24.81 5.65 2.20
C ARG A 10 -24.76 5.96 0.70
N ASP A 11 -23.69 6.59 0.25
CA ASP A 11 -23.66 7.30 -1.04
C ASP A 11 -23.09 6.46 -2.20
N LEU A 12 -22.39 5.36 -1.91
CA LEU A 12 -21.86 4.46 -2.95
C LEU A 12 -22.94 3.52 -3.49
N ASP A 13 -22.88 3.20 -4.79
CA ASP A 13 -23.77 2.23 -5.42
C ASP A 13 -23.61 0.84 -4.76
N PRO A 14 -24.68 0.19 -4.28
CA PRO A 14 -24.63 -1.15 -3.72
C PRO A 14 -24.10 -2.24 -4.67
N SER A 15 -24.15 -2.01 -5.98
CA SER A 15 -23.64 -2.95 -6.99
C SER A 15 -22.14 -2.82 -7.27
N MET A 16 -21.48 -1.80 -6.71
CA MET A 16 -20.06 -1.55 -6.94
C MET A 16 -19.17 -2.22 -5.89
N LYS A 17 -18.07 -2.80 -6.36
CA LYS A 17 -16.93 -3.16 -5.51
C LYS A 17 -16.26 -1.88 -5.00
N ILE A 18 -16.00 -1.84 -3.70
CA ILE A 18 -15.34 -0.73 -3.03
C ILE A 18 -13.92 -1.19 -2.72
N ILE A 19 -12.95 -0.43 -3.21
CA ILE A 19 -11.53 -0.60 -2.86
C ILE A 19 -11.12 0.61 -2.03
N THR A 20 -10.62 0.36 -0.83
CA THR A 20 -10.00 1.38 0.02
C THR A 20 -8.54 1.06 0.22
N THR A 21 -7.66 2.04 0.18
CA THR A 21 -6.20 1.86 0.31
C THR A 21 -5.68 2.76 1.42
N ARG A 22 -4.74 2.25 2.22
CA ARG A 22 -3.98 3.09 3.17
C ARG A 22 -2.80 3.75 2.44
N LEU A 23 -2.58 5.04 2.73
CA LEU A 23 -1.44 5.79 2.26
C LEU A 23 -1.08 6.83 3.31
N ASP A 24 0.18 6.78 3.77
CA ASP A 24 0.74 7.81 4.64
C ASP A 24 1.21 9.01 3.79
N ASN A 25 1.19 10.21 4.36
CA ASN A 25 1.28 11.46 3.60
C ASN A 25 2.68 11.77 3.04
N ASP A 26 3.70 11.07 3.50
CA ASP A 26 5.09 11.19 3.10
C ASP A 26 5.58 9.98 2.29
N ASP A 27 4.69 9.03 2.02
CA ASP A 27 4.97 7.84 1.24
C ASP A 27 4.32 7.90 -0.14
N MET A 28 4.64 6.94 -1.01
CA MET A 28 4.23 6.96 -2.40
C MET A 28 3.65 5.62 -2.85
N LEU A 29 2.67 5.68 -3.75
CA LEU A 29 2.24 4.52 -4.54
C LEU A 29 2.97 4.57 -5.89
N LEU A 30 3.32 3.41 -6.44
CA LEU A 30 3.88 3.35 -7.79
C LEU A 30 2.80 3.63 -8.84
N PRO A 31 3.15 4.20 -10.01
CA PRO A 31 2.18 4.70 -11.00
C PRO A 31 1.15 3.67 -11.48
N ASP A 32 1.50 2.38 -11.50
CA ASP A 32 0.64 1.29 -11.93
C ASP A 32 -0.08 0.57 -10.76
N PHE A 33 0.09 1.06 -9.52
CA PHE A 33 -0.50 0.45 -8.33
C PHE A 33 -2.02 0.32 -8.44
N VAL A 34 -2.72 1.40 -8.79
CA VAL A 34 -4.19 1.41 -8.85
C VAL A 34 -4.70 0.40 -9.86
N GLU A 35 -4.11 0.37 -11.06
CA GLU A 35 -4.50 -0.54 -12.14
C GLU A 35 -4.30 -2.01 -11.71
N ARG A 36 -3.16 -2.34 -11.10
CA ARG A 36 -2.85 -3.70 -10.67
C ARG A 36 -3.71 -4.16 -9.49
N ILE A 37 -4.03 -3.26 -8.55
CA ILE A 37 -4.95 -3.56 -7.45
C ILE A 37 -6.37 -3.79 -8.00
N GLN A 38 -6.84 -2.93 -8.90
CA GLN A 38 -8.17 -3.10 -9.53
C GLN A 38 -8.24 -4.40 -10.34
N ALA A 39 -7.19 -4.74 -11.09
CA ALA A 39 -7.11 -6.01 -11.81
C ALA A 39 -7.20 -7.21 -10.85
N SER A 40 -6.47 -7.17 -9.73
CA SER A 40 -6.47 -8.23 -8.72
C SER A 40 -7.80 -8.34 -7.97
N ALA A 41 -8.55 -7.24 -7.88
CA ALA A 41 -9.85 -7.18 -7.21
C ALA A 41 -11.02 -7.72 -8.07
N ARG A 42 -10.85 -7.93 -9.38
CA ARG A 42 -11.94 -8.35 -10.28
C ARG A 42 -12.63 -9.62 -9.79
N ASP A 43 -11.84 -10.63 -9.48
CA ASP A 43 -12.31 -11.95 -9.04
C ASP A 43 -12.29 -12.10 -7.50
N THR A 44 -12.16 -10.99 -6.77
CA THR A 44 -12.16 -10.98 -5.29
C THR A 44 -13.38 -10.22 -4.79
N ASP A 45 -14.29 -10.89 -4.08
CA ASP A 45 -15.49 -10.26 -3.52
C ASP A 45 -15.19 -9.56 -2.19
N LYS A 46 -14.27 -10.14 -1.42
CA LYS A 46 -13.79 -9.55 -0.17
C LYS A 46 -12.37 -10.00 0.15
N GLY A 47 -11.49 -9.07 0.50
CA GLY A 47 -10.10 -9.42 0.82
C GLY A 47 -9.22 -8.23 1.14
N VAL A 48 -8.02 -8.55 1.63
CA VAL A 48 -6.90 -7.62 1.79
C VAL A 48 -5.91 -7.92 0.68
N ILE A 49 -5.70 -6.96 -0.22
CA ILE A 49 -4.74 -7.05 -1.30
C ILE A 49 -3.52 -6.23 -0.91
N ASP A 50 -2.33 -6.83 -0.97
CA ASP A 50 -1.10 -6.19 -0.51
C ASP A 50 0.09 -6.51 -1.44
N ALA A 51 0.67 -5.48 -2.03
CA ALA A 51 1.82 -5.58 -2.93
C ALA A 51 3.15 -5.60 -2.16
N ARG A 52 4.25 -5.94 -2.85
CA ARG A 52 5.61 -5.74 -2.30
C ARG A 52 5.91 -4.24 -2.21
N GLY A 53 6.87 -3.91 -1.35
CA GLY A 53 7.30 -2.53 -1.15
C GLY A 53 8.75 -2.29 -1.47
N LEU A 54 9.04 -1.02 -1.73
CA LEU A 54 10.38 -0.46 -1.73
C LEU A 54 10.53 0.48 -0.55
N ARG A 55 11.76 0.60 -0.04
CA ARG A 55 12.14 1.61 0.95
C ARG A 55 13.23 2.48 0.34
N VAL A 56 13.08 3.79 0.42
CA VAL A 56 14.05 4.76 -0.10
C VAL A 56 14.60 5.55 1.07
N ASP A 57 15.87 5.34 1.37
CA ASP A 57 16.59 6.17 2.33
C ASP A 57 17.10 7.42 1.62
N THR A 58 16.40 8.53 1.83
CA THR A 58 16.70 9.84 1.24
C THR A 58 18.03 10.43 1.74
N ARG A 59 18.53 9.96 2.88
CA ARG A 59 19.78 10.45 3.49
C ARG A 59 20.98 9.79 2.84
N THR A 60 20.91 8.47 2.66
CA THR A 60 21.98 7.69 2.02
C THR A 60 21.79 7.52 0.52
N ARG A 61 20.64 7.93 -0.01
CA ARG A 61 20.21 7.71 -1.40
C ARG A 61 20.20 6.23 -1.80
N LYS A 62 19.88 5.35 -0.84
CA LYS A 62 19.86 3.89 -1.07
C LYS A 62 18.43 3.41 -1.17
N ILE A 63 18.23 2.42 -2.04
CA ILE A 63 16.93 1.80 -2.29
C ILE A 63 17.00 0.35 -1.81
N TYR A 64 15.94 -0.08 -1.15
CA TYR A 64 15.84 -1.43 -0.60
C TYR A 64 14.50 -2.05 -1.01
N ARG A 65 14.52 -3.37 -1.22
CA ARG A 65 13.29 -4.17 -1.26
C ARG A 65 12.82 -4.41 0.16
N ASP A 66 11.55 -4.13 0.45
CA ASP A 66 10.96 -4.41 1.76
C ASP A 66 10.96 -5.91 2.07
N THR A 67 11.40 -6.27 3.29
CA THR A 67 11.30 -7.63 3.83
C THR A 67 10.51 -7.69 5.14
N ALA A 68 10.02 -6.55 5.65
CA ALA A 68 9.30 -6.48 6.92
C ALA A 68 7.90 -7.11 6.85
N TYR A 69 7.22 -6.99 5.71
CA TYR A 69 5.80 -7.34 5.58
C TYR A 69 5.56 -8.54 4.66
N GLN A 70 6.42 -9.56 4.74
CA GLN A 70 6.28 -10.77 3.93
C GLN A 70 5.09 -11.64 4.36
N LYS A 71 4.79 -11.70 5.65
CA LYS A 71 3.78 -12.60 6.25
C LYS A 71 2.53 -11.91 6.75
N VAL A 72 2.54 -10.57 6.80
CA VAL A 72 1.43 -9.75 7.28
C VAL A 72 1.19 -8.61 6.30
N PRO A 73 -0.01 -8.02 6.26
CA PRO A 73 -0.27 -6.90 5.37
C PRO A 73 0.61 -5.70 5.72
N SER A 74 1.16 -5.06 4.69
CA SER A 74 1.92 -3.81 4.81
C SER A 74 1.02 -2.64 5.23
N PRO A 75 1.59 -1.50 5.67
CA PRO A 75 0.80 -0.29 5.94
C PRO A 75 0.15 0.31 4.69
N PHE A 76 0.41 -0.23 3.49
CA PHE A 76 -0.11 0.24 2.18
C PHE A 76 -1.15 -0.71 1.58
N LEU A 77 -1.73 -1.60 2.39
CA LEU A 77 -2.74 -2.55 1.94
C LEU A 77 -3.95 -1.86 1.32
N SER A 78 -4.59 -2.59 0.41
CA SER A 78 -5.94 -2.31 -0.09
C SER A 78 -6.94 -3.31 0.48
N VAL A 79 -8.14 -2.85 0.81
CA VAL A 79 -9.28 -3.68 1.18
C VAL A 79 -10.31 -3.58 0.08
N VAL A 80 -10.66 -4.74 -0.49
CA VAL A 80 -11.78 -4.89 -1.44
C VAL A 80 -12.99 -5.45 -0.69
N GLU A 81 -14.15 -4.84 -0.89
CA GLU A 81 -15.43 -5.31 -0.34
C GLU A 81 -16.57 -5.06 -1.33
N GLU A 82 -17.49 -6.01 -1.44
CA GLU A 82 -18.80 -5.79 -2.04
C GLU A 82 -19.79 -5.20 -1.03
N LYS A 83 -20.56 -4.22 -1.49
CA LYS A 83 -21.64 -3.64 -0.69
C LYS A 83 -22.88 -4.55 -0.76
N ALA A 84 -22.92 -5.59 0.08
CA ALA A 84 -24.09 -6.46 0.21
C ALA A 84 -25.29 -5.76 0.90
N GLY A 85 -26.03 -4.95 0.14
CA GLY A 85 -27.27 -4.29 0.57
C GLY A 85 -27.09 -3.15 1.59
N LYS A 86 -28.22 -2.61 2.08
CA LYS A 86 -28.29 -1.37 2.90
C LYS A 86 -27.72 -1.50 4.33
N ARG A 87 -27.28 -2.68 4.76
CA ARG A 87 -26.78 -2.96 6.13
C ARG A 87 -25.34 -3.47 6.18
N CYS A 88 -24.61 -3.47 5.05
CA CYS A 88 -23.24 -3.96 5.05
C CYS A 88 -22.31 -2.98 5.80
N ARG A 89 -21.65 -3.47 6.85
CA ARG A 89 -20.62 -2.72 7.57
C ARG A 89 -19.30 -2.89 6.82
N LEU A 90 -18.88 -1.83 6.13
CA LEU A 90 -17.57 -1.78 5.49
C LEU A 90 -16.47 -1.81 6.55
N MET A 91 -15.47 -2.66 6.35
CA MET A 91 -14.28 -2.69 7.18
C MET A 91 -13.35 -1.54 6.78
N THR A 92 -13.12 -1.35 5.48
CA THR A 92 -12.11 -0.45 4.91
C THR A 92 -10.68 -0.76 5.34
N ALA A 93 -9.70 -0.17 4.67
CA ALA A 93 -8.28 -0.35 4.97
C ALA A 93 -7.85 0.18 6.36
N TYR A 94 -8.71 0.96 7.03
CA TYR A 94 -8.48 1.51 8.38
C TYR A 94 -9.35 0.84 9.47
N TYR A 95 -9.92 -0.34 9.20
CA TYR A 95 -10.72 -1.08 10.19
C TYR A 95 -9.94 -1.39 11.48
N ASP A 96 -8.68 -1.79 11.32
CA ASP A 96 -7.78 -2.26 12.38
C ASP A 96 -6.32 -1.87 12.03
N GLN A 97 -5.38 -2.27 12.88
CA GLN A 97 -3.95 -2.22 12.56
C GLN A 97 -3.68 -3.05 11.29
N HIS A 98 -2.90 -2.48 10.37
CA HIS A 98 -2.65 -3.08 9.05
C HIS A 98 -2.16 -4.54 9.17
N SER A 99 -1.23 -4.79 10.09
CA SER A 99 -0.66 -6.11 10.34
C SER A 99 -1.68 -7.13 10.84
N LEU A 100 -2.82 -6.70 11.37
CA LEU A 100 -3.90 -7.53 11.90
C LEU A 100 -5.06 -7.74 10.91
N MET A 101 -5.09 -7.02 9.79
CA MET A 101 -6.21 -7.09 8.83
C MET A 101 -6.46 -8.49 8.28
N HIS A 102 -5.42 -9.31 8.14
CA HIS A 102 -5.52 -10.70 7.70
C HIS A 102 -6.30 -11.61 8.66
N ARG A 103 -6.58 -11.15 9.89
CA ARG A 103 -7.47 -11.85 10.84
C ARG A 103 -8.95 -11.67 10.53
N HIS A 104 -9.29 -10.62 9.77
CA HIS A 104 -10.67 -10.26 9.42
C HIS A 104 -11.02 -10.65 7.98
N LEU A 105 -10.03 -10.64 7.09
CA LEU A 105 -10.20 -10.84 5.65
C LEU A 105 -9.07 -11.70 5.07
N PRO A 106 -9.32 -12.50 4.02
CA PRO A 106 -8.28 -13.23 3.32
C PRO A 106 -7.19 -12.28 2.79
N LEU A 107 -5.93 -12.65 2.99
CA LEU A 107 -4.77 -11.88 2.51
C LEU A 107 -4.31 -12.40 1.14
N ILE A 108 -4.26 -11.51 0.17
CA ILE A 108 -3.78 -11.73 -1.20
C ILE A 108 -2.48 -10.93 -1.35
N LYS A 109 -1.34 -11.63 -1.44
CA LYS A 109 -0.03 -11.01 -1.66
C LYS A 109 0.26 -10.94 -3.14
N LEU A 110 0.64 -9.75 -3.61
CA LEU A 110 1.08 -9.51 -4.98
C LEU A 110 2.59 -9.34 -4.99
N GLU A 111 3.25 -9.88 -6.01
CA GLU A 111 4.73 -9.94 -6.06
C GLU A 111 5.39 -8.69 -6.65
N PHE A 112 4.62 -7.82 -7.32
CA PHE A 112 5.17 -6.56 -7.87
C PHE A 112 5.40 -5.52 -6.76
N PRO A 113 6.37 -4.60 -6.93
CA PRO A 113 6.50 -3.45 -6.04
C PRO A 113 5.35 -2.49 -6.32
N GLY A 114 4.53 -2.17 -5.32
CA GLY A 114 3.37 -1.29 -5.46
C GLY A 114 3.50 0.03 -4.72
N TRP A 115 4.39 0.10 -3.73
CA TRP A 115 4.51 1.27 -2.85
C TRP A 115 5.97 1.52 -2.50
N VAL A 116 6.24 2.77 -2.12
CA VAL A 116 7.54 3.26 -1.69
C VAL A 116 7.37 3.92 -0.33
N GLN A 117 8.08 3.41 0.66
CA GLN A 117 8.24 4.08 1.94
C GLN A 117 9.46 5.00 1.91
N LEU A 118 9.27 6.28 2.22
CA LEU A 118 10.39 7.22 2.36
C LEU A 118 10.96 7.15 3.78
N ILE A 119 12.26 6.89 3.86
CA ILE A 119 13.04 6.98 5.09
C ILE A 119 13.79 8.30 5.05
N HIS A 120 13.46 9.18 6.00
CA HIS A 120 14.07 10.50 6.18
C HIS A 120 14.59 10.66 7.61
N GLU A 121 15.23 11.80 7.91
CA GLU A 121 15.97 12.01 9.17
C GLU A 121 15.08 12.01 10.41
N SER A 122 13.78 12.28 10.28
CA SER A 122 12.89 12.33 11.43
C SER A 122 11.44 12.09 11.05
N ASN A 123 10.84 11.03 11.60
CA ASN A 123 9.40 10.85 11.55
C ASN A 123 8.71 11.77 12.56
N LYS A 124 7.87 12.70 12.10
CA LYS A 124 7.14 13.64 12.97
C LYS A 124 6.21 12.96 13.98
N VAL A 125 5.84 11.70 13.73
CA VAL A 125 4.89 10.93 14.57
C VAL A 125 5.60 9.99 15.57
N MET A 126 6.90 9.72 15.41
CA MET A 126 7.66 8.92 16.34
C MET A 126 8.99 9.61 16.64
N ALA A 127 9.18 10.08 17.87
CA ALA A 127 10.47 10.52 18.41
C ALA A 127 11.45 9.33 18.54
N ARG A 128 11.73 8.65 17.43
CA ARG A 128 12.75 7.59 17.31
C ARG A 128 13.95 8.20 16.61
N SER A 129 15.13 7.98 17.17
CA SER A 129 16.36 8.55 16.64
C SER A 129 16.67 7.99 15.25
N PRO A 130 17.17 8.82 14.31
CA PRO A 130 17.53 8.44 12.94
C PRO A 130 18.62 7.36 12.80
N ALA A 131 19.27 6.92 13.89
CA ALA A 131 20.50 6.13 13.82
C ALA A 131 20.32 4.66 13.46
N GLU A 132 19.10 4.11 13.48
CA GLU A 132 18.85 2.77 12.95
C GLU A 132 18.53 2.93 11.45
N VAL A 133 19.56 2.78 10.60
CA VAL A 133 19.35 2.41 9.20
C VAL A 133 18.36 1.27 9.23
N ASP A 134 17.22 1.44 8.58
CA ASP A 134 16.18 0.43 8.58
C ASP A 134 16.72 -0.83 7.90
N THR A 135 17.22 -1.78 8.69
CA THR A 135 17.83 -3.03 8.20
C THR A 135 16.79 -4.02 7.69
N ARG A 136 15.50 -3.64 7.64
CA ARG A 136 14.39 -4.50 7.20
C ARG A 136 14.20 -4.47 5.68
N GLY A 137 15.28 -4.24 4.94
CA GLY A 137 15.27 -4.23 3.50
C GLY A 137 16.52 -4.86 2.90
N GLN A 138 16.34 -5.53 1.77
CA GLN A 138 17.45 -6.03 0.97
C GLN A 138 17.93 -4.90 0.04
N PRO A 139 19.21 -4.51 0.05
CA PRO A 139 19.70 -3.43 -0.81
C PRO A 139 19.55 -3.79 -2.27
N LEU A 140 19.18 -2.79 -3.08
CA LEU A 140 19.08 -2.89 -4.53
C LEU A 140 20.15 -2.00 -5.17
N ASP A 141 20.76 -2.49 -6.25
CA ASP A 141 21.71 -1.72 -7.05
C ASP A 141 20.94 -0.87 -8.08
N TYR A 142 20.28 0.17 -7.58
CA TYR A 142 19.54 1.13 -8.40
C TYR A 142 20.12 2.53 -8.24
N ASP A 143 20.24 3.24 -9.36
CA ASP A 143 20.52 4.67 -9.34
C ASP A 143 19.34 5.45 -8.79
N TYR A 144 19.59 6.18 -7.70
CA TYR A 144 18.58 6.95 -6.97
C TYR A 144 17.89 7.99 -7.85
N GLU A 145 18.67 8.77 -8.61
CA GLU A 145 18.12 9.87 -9.42
C GLU A 145 17.24 9.34 -10.56
N THR A 146 17.69 8.27 -11.22
CA THR A 146 16.93 7.57 -12.26
C THR A 146 15.64 6.99 -11.69
N PHE A 147 15.72 6.35 -10.52
CA PHE A 147 14.53 5.82 -9.84
C PHE A 147 13.53 6.93 -9.51
N MET A 148 13.96 8.01 -8.84
CA MET A 148 13.06 9.11 -8.46
C MET A 148 12.42 9.77 -9.68
N LYS A 149 13.16 9.92 -10.79
CA LYS A 149 12.60 10.40 -12.07
C LYS A 149 11.57 9.43 -12.65
N SER A 150 11.73 8.12 -12.43
CA SER A 150 10.79 7.11 -12.93
C SER A 150 9.43 7.17 -12.24
N LEU A 151 9.37 7.64 -10.99
CA LEU A 151 8.11 7.78 -10.22
C LEU A 151 7.16 8.84 -10.81
N HIS A 152 7.67 9.74 -11.65
CA HIS A 152 6.91 10.81 -12.30
C HIS A 152 6.39 10.41 -13.68
N ARG A 153 6.69 9.19 -14.15
CA ARG A 153 6.31 8.70 -15.48
C ARG A 153 4.91 8.11 -15.44
N THR A 154 4.11 8.43 -16.45
CA THR A 154 2.78 7.83 -16.66
C THR A 154 2.89 6.35 -17.05
N PRO A 155 1.86 5.53 -16.81
CA PRO A 155 1.89 4.06 -16.95
C PRO A 155 2.32 3.50 -18.32
N THR A 156 2.38 4.32 -19.36
CA THR A 156 2.80 3.92 -20.71
C THR A 156 4.31 3.67 -20.86
N GLN A 157 5.13 3.96 -19.84
CA GLN A 157 6.52 3.52 -19.80
C GLN A 157 6.67 2.38 -18.80
N ALA A 158 6.56 1.16 -19.30
CA ALA A 158 6.73 -0.07 -18.52
C ALA A 158 8.02 0.00 -17.69
N TYR A 159 7.89 -0.28 -16.39
CA TYR A 159 9.03 -0.60 -15.55
C TYR A 159 9.71 -1.85 -16.11
N PRO A 160 11.05 -1.86 -16.28
CA PRO A 160 11.74 -3.06 -16.74
C PRO A 160 11.48 -4.19 -15.74
N ALA A 161 10.95 -5.30 -16.26
CA ALA A 161 10.88 -6.55 -15.52
C ALA A 161 12.30 -7.14 -15.46
N GLU A 162 12.67 -7.53 -14.23
CA GLU A 162 13.82 -8.37 -13.81
C GLU A 162 15.04 -8.47 -14.74
#